data_AF-A0A7G5ZBF7-F1
#
_entry.id   AF-A0A7G5ZBF7-F1
#
_cell.length_a   1.000
_cell.length_b   1.000
_cell.length_c   1.000
_cell.angle_alpha   90.00
_cell.angle_beta   90.00
_cell.angle_gamma   90.00
#
_symmetry.space_group_name_H-M   'P 1'
#
loop_
_entity.id
_entity.type
_entity.pdbx_description
1 polymer ?
#
loop_
_entity_poly.entity_id
_entity_poly.type
_entity_poly.pdbx_seq_one_letter_code
_entity_poly.pdbx_strand_id
1 'polypeptide(L)'
;MSNKLNIFLAAGLIACGLTLVNARYQARHLFIELERLQQHARQLDIDWAQLQLDQSTLGKSERIEQIARTELNMTPLTPARTQYLTEDAK
;
A
#
# COMPACT_ATOMS: atom_id res chain seq x y z
N MET A 1 -35.64 -43.04 35.97
CA MET A 1 -35.12 -41.65 35.98
C MET A 1 -33.89 -41.45 35.08
N SER A 2 -33.04 -42.46 34.83
CA SER A 2 -31.82 -42.32 34.00
C SER A 2 -32.04 -42.00 32.51
N ASN A 3 -33.13 -42.47 31.89
CA ASN A 3 -33.35 -42.25 30.45
C ASN A 3 -33.57 -40.76 30.10
N LYS A 4 -34.19 -39.99 31.01
CA LYS A 4 -34.42 -38.56 30.82
C LYS A 4 -33.11 -37.77 30.83
N LEU A 5 -32.19 -38.13 31.73
CA LEU A 5 -30.87 -37.52 31.82
C LEU A 5 -30.03 -37.77 30.56
N ASN A 6 -30.06 -39.00 30.06
CA ASN A 6 -29.35 -39.36 28.81
C ASN A 6 -29.87 -38.57 27.61
N ILE A 7 -31.19 -38.38 27.50
CA ILE A 7 -31.79 -37.57 26.43
C ILE A 7 -31.36 -36.11 26.54
N PHE A 8 -31.34 -35.55 27.76
CA PHE A 8 -30.86 -34.18 27.99
C PHE A 8 -29.38 -34.01 27.60
N LEU A 9 -28.53 -34.96 27.98
CA LEU A 9 -27.10 -34.96 27.61
C LEU A 9 -26.91 -35.09 26.10
N ALA A 10 -27.66 -35.97 25.44
CA ALA A 10 -27.63 -36.13 23.99
C ALA A 10 -28.07 -34.84 23.27
N ALA A 11 -29.14 -34.19 23.75
CA ALA A 11 -29.59 -32.91 23.21
C ALA A 11 -28.53 -31.81 23.40
N GLY A 12 -27.87 -31.76 24.56
CA GLY A 12 -26.77 -30.84 24.82
C GLY A 12 -25.57 -31.07 23.90
N LEU A 13 -25.23 -32.34 23.65
CA LEU A 13 -24.15 -32.71 22.73
C LEU A 13 -24.46 -32.25 21.29
N ILE A 14 -25.68 -32.50 20.82
CA ILE A 14 -26.12 -32.08 19.48
C ILE A 14 -26.10 -30.55 19.37
N ALA A 15 -26.61 -29.85 20.38
CA ALA A 15 -26.58 -28.38 20.41
C ALA A 15 -25.14 -27.85 20.33
N CYS A 16 -24.22 -28.42 21.11
CA CYS A 16 -22.81 -28.05 21.07
C CYS A 16 -22.19 -28.29 19.68
N GLY A 17 -22.47 -29.44 19.06
CA GLY A 17 -22.01 -29.76 17.71
C GLY A 17 -22.51 -28.76 16.67
N LEU A 18 -23.80 -28.41 16.70
CA LEU A 18 -24.41 -27.42 15.80
C LEU A 18 -23.81 -26.03 16.00
N THR A 19 -23.65 -25.59 17.25
CA THR A 19 -23.03 -24.30 17.56
C THR A 19 -21.58 -24.24 17.08
N LEU A 20 -20.81 -25.30 17.25
CA LEU A 20 -19.42 -25.36 16.79
C LEU A 20 -19.34 -25.25 15.26
N VAL A 21 -20.17 -25.99 14.53
CA VAL A 21 -20.20 -25.91 13.05
C VAL A 21 -20.59 -24.52 12.59
N ASN A 22 -21.60 -23.91 13.22
CA ASN A 22 -22.01 -22.54 12.90
C ASN A 22 -20.88 -21.53 13.19
N ALA A 23 -20.24 -21.61 14.36
CA ALA A 23 -19.11 -20.76 14.71
C ALA A 23 -17.94 -20.92 13.73
N ARG A 24 -17.67 -22.17 13.31
CA ARG A 24 -16.63 -22.47 12.31
C ARG A 24 -16.96 -21.89 10.94
N TYR A 25 -18.23 -21.94 10.53
CA TYR A 25 -18.71 -21.37 9.28
C TYR A 25 -18.57 -19.84 9.28
N GLN A 26 -19.06 -19.18 10.34
CA GLN A 26 -18.95 -17.74 10.51
C GLN A 26 -17.49 -17.27 10.53
N ALA A 27 -16.62 -17.96 11.28
CA ALA A 27 -15.21 -17.64 11.31
C ALA A 27 -14.56 -17.72 9.92
N ARG A 28 -14.92 -18.74 9.12
CA ARG A 28 -14.41 -18.88 7.76
C ARG A 28 -14.94 -17.80 6.82
N HIS A 29 -16.22 -17.43 6.95
CA HIS A 29 -16.80 -16.34 6.17
C HIS A 29 -16.11 -15.01 6.45
N LEU A 30 -16.00 -14.62 7.73
CA LEU A 30 -15.33 -13.38 8.13
C LEU A 30 -13.86 -13.35 7.71
N PHE A 31 -13.17 -14.50 7.78
CA PHE A 31 -11.77 -14.59 7.35
C PHE A 31 -11.61 -14.32 5.85
N ILE A 32 -12.49 -14.87 5.01
CA ILE A 32 -12.48 -14.64 3.56
C ILE A 32 -12.74 -13.17 3.24
N GLU A 33 -13.69 -12.55 3.92
CA GLU A 33 -13.99 -11.13 3.74
C GLU A 33 -12.80 -10.25 4.12
N LEU A 34 -12.18 -10.53 5.27
CA LEU A 34 -10.97 -9.84 5.71
C LEU A 34 -9.82 -10.01 4.71
N GLU A 35 -9.60 -11.22 4.22
CA GLU A 35 -8.55 -11.49 3.24
C GLU A 35 -8.79 -10.74 1.92
N ARG A 36 -10.05 -10.63 1.48
CA ARG A 36 -10.42 -9.84 0.31
C ARG A 36 -10.12 -8.35 0.50
N LEU A 37 -10.50 -7.77 1.65
CA LEU A 37 -10.17 -6.37 1.94
C LEU A 37 -8.65 -6.14 2.00
N GLN A 38 -7.90 -7.07 2.59
CA GLN A 38 -6.44 -6.99 2.62
C GLN A 38 -5.81 -7.09 1.23
N GLN A 39 -6.36 -7.92 0.33
CA GLN A 39 -5.91 -7.98 -1.06
C GLN A 39 -6.16 -6.66 -1.78
N HIS A 40 -7.31 -6.02 -1.58
CA HIS A 40 -7.60 -4.70 -2.15
C HIS A 40 -6.64 -3.62 -1.62
N ALA A 41 -6.35 -3.62 -0.31
CA ALA A 41 -5.39 -2.69 0.27
C ALA A 41 -3.99 -2.87 -0.34
N ARG A 42 -3.51 -4.12 -0.44
CA ARG A 42 -2.21 -4.42 -1.07
C ARG A 42 -2.13 -3.97 -2.53
N GLN A 43 -3.21 -4.13 -3.29
CA GLN A 43 -3.25 -3.64 -4.68
C GLN A 43 -3.09 -2.12 -4.72
N LEU A 44 -3.79 -1.41 -3.85
CA LEU A 44 -3.73 0.04 -3.78
C LEU A 44 -2.33 0.54 -3.38
N ASP A 45 -1.65 -0.16 -2.47
CA ASP A 45 -0.26 0.16 -2.09
C ASP A 45 0.71 -0.02 -3.26
N ILE A 46 0.52 -1.06 -4.09
CA ILE A 46 1.33 -1.28 -5.30
C ILE A 46 1.09 -0.16 -6.30
N ASP A 47 -0.18 0.16 -6.57
CA ASP A 47 -0.55 1.21 -7.51
C ASP A 47 0.01 2.57 -7.03
N TRP A 48 -0.04 2.83 -5.73
CA TRP A 48 0.56 4.03 -5.13
C TRP A 48 2.08 4.07 -5.30
N ALA A 49 2.77 2.96 -5.03
CA ALA A 49 4.22 2.87 -5.21
C ALA A 49 4.61 3.09 -6.69
N GLN A 50 3.83 2.56 -7.62
CA GLN A 50 4.01 2.78 -9.05
C GLN A 50 3.82 4.26 -9.40
N LEU A 51 2.74 4.90 -8.95
CA LEU A 51 2.51 6.33 -9.17
C LEU A 51 3.63 7.19 -8.58
N GLN A 52 4.21 6.78 -7.46
CA GLN A 52 5.33 7.49 -6.84
C GLN A 52 6.63 7.33 -7.66
N LEU A 53 6.87 6.15 -8.24
CA LEU A 53 7.95 5.94 -9.20
C LEU A 53 7.76 6.78 -10.47
N ASP A 54 6.55 6.82 -11.01
CA ASP A 54 6.20 7.65 -12.18
C ASP A 54 6.39 9.15 -11.87
N GLN A 55 5.97 9.61 -10.69
CA GLN A 55 6.25 10.98 -10.23
C GLN A 55 7.74 11.26 -10.07
N SER A 56 8.52 10.32 -9.55
CA SER A 56 9.98 10.49 -9.43
C SER A 56 10.67 10.62 -10.80
N THR A 57 10.05 10.07 -11.85
CA THR A 57 10.49 10.19 -13.24
C THR A 57 10.13 11.56 -13.83
N LEU A 58 8.97 12.12 -13.45
CA LEU A 58 8.51 13.44 -13.91
C LEU A 58 9.06 14.61 -13.06
N GLY A 59 9.57 14.35 -11.85
CA GLY A 59 10.03 15.36 -10.89
C GLY A 59 11.54 15.62 -10.89
N LYS A 60 12.35 14.87 -11.64
CA LYS A 60 13.80 15.10 -11.72
C LYS A 60 14.13 16.13 -12.78
N SER A 61 15.04 17.05 -12.46
CA SER A 61 15.60 18.15 -13.26
C SER A 61 15.88 17.92 -14.75
N GLU A 62 15.86 16.68 -15.27
CA GLU A 62 16.09 16.39 -16.69
C GLU A 62 15.11 17.09 -17.62
N ARG A 63 13.80 17.12 -17.30
CA ARG A 63 12.83 17.80 -18.19
C ARG A 63 13.02 19.32 -18.19
N ILE A 64 13.37 19.91 -17.04
CA ILE A 64 13.69 21.33 -16.93
C ILE A 64 15.00 21.63 -17.69
N GLU A 65 16.02 20.78 -17.55
CA GLU A 65 17.30 20.94 -18.24
C GLU A 65 17.18 20.69 -19.75
N GLN A 66 16.33 19.76 -20.19
CA GLN A 66 16.00 19.56 -21.60
C GLN A 66 15.31 20.79 -22.18
N ILE A 67 14.28 21.32 -21.52
CA ILE A 67 13.60 22.53 -22.01
C ILE A 67 14.58 23.73 -22.00
N ALA A 68 15.40 23.87 -20.96
CA ALA A 68 16.42 24.92 -20.88
C ALA A 68 17.46 24.83 -22.01
N ARG A 69 17.93 23.62 -22.35
CA ARG A 69 18.89 23.42 -23.44
C ARG A 69 18.26 23.54 -24.83
N THR A 70 17.02 23.05 -24.99
CA THR A 70 16.42 22.84 -26.32
C THR A 70 15.54 24.01 -26.76
N GLU A 71 14.74 24.58 -25.86
CA GLU A 71 13.86 25.73 -26.17
C GLU A 71 14.53 27.07 -25.83
N LEU A 72 15.31 27.12 -24.74
CA LEU A 72 15.95 28.35 -24.27
C LEU A 72 17.43 28.50 -24.71
N ASN A 73 17.99 27.51 -25.42
CA ASN A 73 19.42 27.47 -25.84
C ASN A 73 20.42 27.74 -24.70
N MET A 74 20.06 27.42 -23.45
CA MET A 74 20.94 27.66 -22.31
C MET A 74 22.08 26.65 -22.29
N THR A 75 23.31 27.15 -22.19
CA THR A 75 24.52 26.33 -22.08
C THR A 75 24.91 26.19 -20.61
N PRO A 76 25.32 25.00 -20.14
CA PRO A 76 25.74 24.80 -18.75
C PRO A 76 26.97 25.66 -18.43
N LEU A 77 26.95 26.31 -17.26
CA LEU A 77 28.05 27.16 -16.79
C LEU A 77 29.32 26.31 -16.65
N THR A 78 30.30 26.60 -17.49
CA THR A 78 31.62 25.97 -17.45
C THR A 78 32.53 26.84 -16.58
N PRO A 79 33.44 26.29 -15.75
CA PRO A 79 34.33 27.09 -14.90
C PRO A 79 35.19 28.10 -15.68
N ALA A 80 35.37 27.92 -16.99
CA ALA A 80 36.00 28.89 -17.89
C ALA A 80 35.18 30.17 -18.16
N ARG A 81 33.88 30.20 -17.81
CA ARG A 81 32.96 31.34 -17.99
C ARG A 81 32.44 31.91 -16.67
N THR A 82 32.90 31.39 -15.53
CA THR A 82 32.50 31.87 -14.21
C THR A 82 33.49 32.94 -13.75
N GLN A 83 33.08 34.21 -13.78
CA GLN A 83 33.83 35.28 -13.13
C GLN A 83 33.47 35.33 -11.65
N TYR A 84 34.44 34.96 -10.81
CA TYR A 84 34.36 35.18 -9.37
C TYR A 84 34.63 36.67 -9.12
N LEU A 85 33.56 37.45 -8.99
CA LEU A 85 33.66 38.80 -8.46
C LEU A 85 34.01 38.65 -6.98
N THR A 86 35.29 38.83 -6.66
CA THR A 86 35.70 39.11 -5.29
C THR A 86 35.30 40.57 -5.06
N GLU A 87 34.33 40.83 -4.19
CA GLU A 87 34.08 42.18 -3.72
C GLU A 87 35.38 42.67 -3.07
N ASP A 88 36.04 43.60 -3.76
CA ASP A 88 37.26 44.24 -3.31
C ASP A 88 36.94 44.95 -1.99
N ALA A 89 37.40 44.34 -0.90
CA ALA A 89 37.31 44.90 0.43
C ALA A 89 38.23 46.12 0.47
N LYS A 90 37.59 47.28 0.35
CA LYS A 90 38.15 48.61 0.51
C LYS A 90 38.94 48.78 1.80
#